data_AF-A0A7K5BIK2-F1
#
_entry.id   AF-A0A7K5BIK2-F1
#
_cell.length_a   1.000
_cell.length_b   1.000
_cell.length_c   1.000
_cell.angle_alpha   90.00
_cell.angle_beta   90.00
_cell.angle_gamma   90.00
#
_symmetry.space_group_name_H-M   'P 1'
#
loop_
_entity.id
_entity.type
_entity.pdbx_description
1 polymer ?
#
loop_
_entity_poly.entity_id
_entity_poly.type
_entity_poly.pdbx_seq_one_letter_code
_entity_poly.pdbx_strand_id
1 'polypeptide(L)'
;EVRRAPQATPDPVPGRKRTTPVNPANIIRRVFNGVSRRPFRDRVIHLLALKNYKKPELLALLQRDGIMPKDRDSLGSILHQVANMNPKDNSFSLKKQLLKDIQEDWPGYSDRDRRTLEIILARKSAPSPNATSDSHSTSQGPSDAPSRTSQKQPLDSSSVCPVMTKKQRI
;
A
#
# COMPACT_ATOMS: atom_id res chain seq x y z
N GLU A 1 -1.73 55.18 69.78
CA GLU A 1 -1.86 55.65 68.39
C GLU A 1 -1.60 54.49 67.44
N VAL A 2 -2.55 54.20 66.55
CA VAL A 2 -2.59 53.02 65.68
C VAL A 2 -2.18 53.45 64.27
N ARG A 3 -1.22 52.77 63.63
CA ARG A 3 -0.99 52.85 62.16
C ARG A 3 -0.17 51.63 61.70
N ARG A 4 -0.87 50.56 61.33
CA ARG A 4 -1.15 50.08 59.96
C ARG A 4 0.04 49.39 59.27
N ALA A 5 -0.09 48.08 59.11
CA ALA A 5 0.68 47.27 58.17
C ALA A 5 0.25 47.55 56.72
N PRO A 6 1.13 47.37 55.72
CA PRO A 6 0.72 47.23 54.32
C PRO A 6 0.65 45.76 53.89
N GLN A 7 -0.49 45.41 53.31
CA GLN A 7 -0.78 44.19 52.58
C GLN A 7 -0.28 44.27 51.13
N ALA A 8 0.23 43.13 50.64
CA ALA A 8 0.14 42.56 49.28
C ALA A 8 0.38 43.41 48.01
N THR A 9 1.35 42.97 47.18
CA THR A 9 1.10 42.57 45.78
C THR A 9 2.12 41.50 45.36
N PRO A 10 1.72 40.30 44.87
CA PRO A 10 2.56 39.49 44.01
C PRO A 10 2.35 39.94 42.56
N ASP A 11 3.40 40.47 41.95
CA ASP A 11 3.42 40.85 40.54
C ASP A 11 3.28 39.59 39.65
N PRO A 12 2.28 39.52 38.75
CA PRO A 12 2.19 38.46 37.77
C PRO A 12 3.17 38.77 36.62
N VAL A 13 4.45 38.44 36.80
CA VAL A 13 5.41 38.44 35.69
C VAL A 13 4.87 37.49 34.60
N PRO A 14 4.61 37.98 33.37
CA PRO A 14 4.16 37.12 32.28
C PRO A 14 5.24 36.09 32.01
N GLY A 15 4.88 34.81 32.15
CA GLY A 15 5.75 33.68 31.89
C GLY A 15 6.49 33.87 30.58
N ARG A 16 7.82 34.00 30.67
CA ARG A 16 8.75 33.98 29.54
C ARG A 16 8.44 32.76 28.70
N LYS A 17 7.74 32.98 27.58
CA LYS A 17 7.49 31.97 26.58
C LYS A 17 8.85 31.51 26.10
N ARG A 18 9.15 30.23 26.32
CA ARG A 18 10.37 29.57 25.88
C ARG A 18 10.36 29.54 24.33
N THR A 19 10.71 30.66 23.70
CA THR A 19 10.96 30.76 22.27
C THR A 19 12.31 30.11 22.01
N THR A 20 12.31 28.78 21.90
CA THR A 20 13.42 28.10 21.24
C THR A 20 13.51 28.64 19.81
N PRO A 21 14.66 29.17 19.36
CA PRO A 21 14.82 29.63 18.00
C PRO A 21 14.67 28.42 17.08
N VAL A 22 13.63 28.44 16.25
CA VAL A 22 13.46 27.43 15.20
C VAL A 22 14.60 27.62 14.22
N ASN A 23 15.58 26.73 14.27
CA ASN A 23 16.77 26.78 13.43
C ASN A 23 16.35 26.70 11.94
N PRO A 24 16.55 27.78 11.15
CA PRO A 24 16.11 27.81 9.75
C PRO A 24 16.82 26.76 8.88
N ALA A 25 18.02 26.31 9.25
CA ALA A 25 18.73 25.24 8.54
C ALA A 25 17.98 23.89 8.62
N ASN A 26 17.21 23.66 9.68
CA ASN A 26 16.39 22.46 9.85
C ASN A 26 15.04 22.56 9.11
N ILE A 27 14.62 23.78 8.73
CA ILE A 27 13.50 23.99 7.80
C ILE A 27 14.00 23.76 6.36
N ILE A 28 15.13 24.37 6.00
CA ILE A 28 15.69 24.28 4.64
C ILE A 28 16.07 22.83 4.28
N ARG A 29 16.68 22.09 5.21
CA ARG A 29 17.02 20.66 4.98
C ARG A 29 15.79 19.76 4.82
N ARG A 30 14.65 20.09 5.43
CA ARG A 30 13.39 19.33 5.31
C ARG A 30 12.59 19.67 4.06
N VAL A 31 12.82 20.84 3.46
CA VAL A 31 12.10 21.29 2.25
C VAL A 31 12.77 20.75 0.97
N PHE A 32 14.06 20.43 1.02
CA PHE A 32 14.85 19.93 -0.11
C PHE A 32 15.27 18.46 0.03
N ASN A 33 14.34 17.59 0.44
CA ASN A 33 14.51 16.16 0.18
C ASN A 33 14.67 16.01 -1.35
N GLY A 34 15.69 15.29 -1.83
CA GLY A 34 15.91 15.14 -3.29
C GLY A 34 14.66 14.67 -4.06
N VAL A 35 13.74 14.02 -3.36
CA VAL A 35 12.40 13.63 -3.80
C VAL A 35 11.49 14.82 -4.16
N SER A 36 11.48 15.92 -3.40
CA SER A 36 10.60 17.07 -3.65
C SER A 36 10.95 17.85 -4.92
N ARG A 37 12.21 17.75 -5.37
CA ARG A 37 12.71 18.32 -6.64
C ARG A 37 12.33 17.49 -7.86
N ARG A 38 11.91 16.24 -7.68
CA ARG A 38 11.48 15.36 -8.77
C ARG A 38 10.05 15.71 -9.20
N PRO A 39 9.69 15.51 -10.48
CA PRO A 39 8.35 15.81 -10.96
C PRO A 39 7.31 15.01 -10.18
N PHE A 40 6.15 15.62 -9.96
CA PHE A 40 5.13 15.04 -9.08
C PHE A 40 4.65 13.66 -9.55
N ARG A 41 4.52 13.48 -10.86
CA ARG A 41 4.19 12.19 -11.48
C ARG A 41 5.19 11.09 -11.10
N ASP A 42 6.48 11.37 -11.19
CA ASP A 42 7.52 10.38 -10.86
C ASP A 42 7.48 10.05 -9.37
N ARG A 43 7.25 11.03 -8.50
CA ARG A 43 7.12 10.77 -7.05
C ARG A 43 6.01 9.76 -6.76
N VAL A 44 4.86 9.87 -7.43
CA VAL A 44 3.74 8.92 -7.28
C VAL A 44 4.10 7.54 -7.85
N ILE A 45 4.76 7.48 -9.02
CA ILE A 45 5.23 6.23 -9.62
C ILE A 45 6.15 5.48 -8.66
N HIS A 46 7.15 6.18 -8.10
CA HIS A 46 8.15 5.57 -7.22
C HIS A 46 7.56 5.09 -5.89
N LEU A 47 6.53 5.77 -5.37
CA LEU A 47 5.80 5.28 -4.19
C LEU A 47 5.04 3.99 -4.52
N LEU A 48 4.27 3.98 -5.62
CA LEU A 48 3.47 2.82 -6.03
C LEU A 48 4.31 1.64 -6.52
N ALA A 49 5.56 1.87 -6.89
CA ALA A 49 6.51 0.83 -7.27
C ALA A 49 6.81 -0.11 -6.09
N LEU A 50 6.87 0.42 -4.87
CA LEU A 50 7.17 -0.34 -3.64
C LEU A 50 5.97 -1.15 -3.17
N LYS A 51 4.78 -0.53 -3.14
CA LYS A 51 3.55 -1.20 -2.72
C LYS A 51 2.32 -0.46 -3.22
N ASN A 52 1.19 -1.14 -3.17
CA ASN A 52 -0.10 -0.53 -3.41
C ASN A 52 -0.45 0.38 -2.24
N TYR A 53 -0.95 1.58 -2.55
CA TYR A 53 -1.34 2.58 -1.55
C TYR A 53 -2.76 3.05 -1.76
N LYS A 54 -3.44 3.45 -0.69
CA LYS A 54 -4.72 4.15 -0.79
C LYS A 54 -4.50 5.65 -1.03
N LYS A 55 -5.45 6.32 -1.69
CA LYS A 55 -5.40 7.78 -1.92
C LYS A 55 -5.10 8.62 -0.65
N PRO A 56 -5.77 8.41 0.50
CA PRO A 56 -5.47 9.18 1.71
C PRO A 56 -4.06 8.90 2.27
N GLU A 57 -3.58 7.66 2.16
CA GLU A 57 -2.24 7.27 2.62
C GLU A 57 -1.16 7.93 1.74
N LEU A 58 -1.34 7.90 0.42
CA LEU A 58 -0.49 8.60 -0.54
C LEU A 58 -0.43 10.09 -0.25
N LEU A 59 -1.60 10.72 -0.03
CA LEU A 59 -1.67 12.14 0.27
C LEU A 59 -0.95 12.48 1.57
N ALA A 60 -1.09 11.65 2.62
CA ALA A 60 -0.40 11.84 3.89
C ALA A 60 1.13 11.73 3.75
N LEU A 61 1.62 10.74 2.98
CA LEU A 61 3.06 10.59 2.71
C LEU A 61 3.60 11.78 1.92
N LEU A 62 2.93 12.15 0.84
CA LEU A 62 3.31 13.28 0.00
C LEU A 62 3.27 14.61 0.78
N GLN A 63 2.34 14.77 1.71
CA GLN A 63 2.27 15.93 2.60
C GLN A 63 3.45 16.01 3.56
N ARG A 64 3.92 14.88 4.08
CA ARG A 64 5.14 14.83 4.91
C ARG A 64 6.38 15.18 4.10
N ASP A 65 6.40 14.83 2.82
CA ASP A 65 7.49 15.12 1.88
C ASP A 65 7.41 16.52 1.24
N GLY A 66 6.47 17.38 1.67
CA GLY A 66 6.34 18.74 1.17
C GLY A 66 5.76 18.85 -0.24
N ILE A 67 4.67 18.13 -0.53
CA ILE A 67 3.85 18.35 -1.74
C ILE A 67 3.30 19.78 -1.81
N MET A 68 3.30 20.37 -3.00
CA MET A 68 2.68 21.69 -3.23
C MET A 68 1.15 21.57 -3.29
N PRO A 69 0.39 22.58 -2.81
CA PRO A 69 -1.07 22.55 -2.87
C PRO A 69 -1.63 22.28 -4.28
N LYS A 70 -1.06 22.91 -5.31
CA LYS A 70 -1.42 22.69 -6.72
C LYS A 70 -1.36 21.23 -7.17
N ASP A 71 -0.42 20.47 -6.61
CA ASP A 71 -0.18 19.09 -6.99
C ASP A 71 -1.19 18.16 -6.28
N ARG A 72 -1.68 18.55 -5.09
CA ARG A 72 -2.69 17.79 -4.34
C ARG A 72 -3.97 17.61 -5.15
N ASP A 73 -4.40 18.65 -5.84
CA ASP A 73 -5.62 18.62 -6.66
C ASP A 73 -5.42 17.73 -7.90
N SER A 74 -4.21 17.72 -8.46
CA SER A 74 -3.83 16.86 -9.59
C SER A 74 -3.57 15.39 -9.22
N LEU A 75 -3.47 15.04 -7.93
CA LEU A 75 -3.16 13.67 -7.50
C LEU A 75 -4.18 12.66 -8.04
N GLY A 76 -5.46 13.04 -8.11
CA GLY A 76 -6.52 12.17 -8.65
C GLY A 76 -6.32 11.83 -10.12
N SER A 77 -6.08 12.84 -10.97
CA SER A 77 -5.87 12.63 -12.40
C SER A 77 -4.58 11.86 -12.67
N ILE A 78 -3.52 12.16 -11.93
CA ILE A 78 -2.25 11.43 -12.04
C ILE A 78 -2.42 9.97 -11.65
N LEU A 79 -3.13 9.66 -10.55
CA LEU A 79 -3.39 8.27 -10.16
C LEU A 79 -4.15 7.49 -11.24
N HIS A 80 -5.12 8.10 -11.91
CA HIS A 80 -5.81 7.45 -13.03
C HIS A 80 -4.88 7.17 -14.21
N GLN A 81 -3.91 8.05 -14.46
CA GLN A 81 -2.95 7.88 -15.54
C GLN A 81 -1.89 6.83 -15.20
N VAL A 82 -1.37 6.82 -13.97
CA VAL A 82 -0.22 5.99 -13.59
C VAL A 82 -0.56 4.67 -12.91
N ALA A 83 -1.76 4.55 -12.35
CA ALA A 83 -2.14 3.41 -11.53
C ALA A 83 -3.47 2.79 -11.98
N ASN A 84 -3.65 1.52 -11.64
CA ASN A 84 -4.93 0.83 -11.69
C ASN A 84 -5.58 0.92 -10.30
N MET A 85 -6.78 1.50 -10.24
CA MET A 85 -7.58 1.55 -9.03
C MET A 85 -8.26 0.20 -8.82
N ASN A 86 -8.09 -0.38 -7.63
CA ASN A 86 -8.81 -1.58 -7.21
C ASN A 86 -10.14 -1.17 -6.56
N PRO A 87 -11.30 -1.51 -7.15
CA PRO A 87 -12.60 -1.11 -6.62
C PRO A 87 -12.98 -1.83 -5.31
N LYS A 88 -12.28 -2.91 -4.94
CA LYS A 88 -12.56 -3.68 -3.73
C LYS A 88 -12.10 -2.99 -2.45
N ASP A 89 -10.93 -2.36 -2.51
CA ASP A 89 -10.25 -1.80 -1.33
C ASP A 89 -9.76 -0.35 -1.53
N ASN A 90 -10.07 0.24 -2.68
CA ASN A 90 -9.64 1.56 -3.13
C ASN A 90 -8.12 1.75 -3.08
N SER A 91 -7.37 0.66 -3.27
CA SER A 91 -5.92 0.71 -3.42
C SER A 91 -5.55 1.03 -4.87
N PHE A 92 -4.44 1.74 -5.04
CA PHE A 92 -3.85 2.05 -6.34
C PHE A 92 -2.63 1.17 -6.52
N SER A 93 -2.53 0.52 -7.67
CA SER A 93 -1.40 -0.35 -8.06
C SER A 93 -0.72 0.20 -9.31
N LEU A 94 0.61 0.19 -9.36
CA LEU A 94 1.33 0.77 -10.49
C LEU A 94 1.05 0.00 -11.79
N LYS A 95 0.77 0.72 -12.89
CA LYS A 95 0.59 0.10 -14.22
C LYS A 95 1.90 -0.54 -14.68
N LYS A 96 1.81 -1.73 -15.28
CA LYS A 96 2.98 -2.47 -15.79
C LYS A 96 3.84 -1.65 -16.77
N GLN A 97 3.19 -0.84 -17.62
CA GLN A 97 3.86 0.01 -18.60
C GLN A 97 4.79 1.08 -18.00
N LEU A 98 4.58 1.44 -16.72
CA LEU A 98 5.39 2.45 -16.01
C LEU A 98 6.49 1.82 -15.17
N LEU A 99 6.62 0.48 -15.16
CA LEU A 99 7.72 -0.18 -14.46
C LEU A 99 9.07 0.20 -15.08
N LYS A 100 9.10 0.52 -16.37
CA LYS A 100 10.28 1.02 -17.09
C LYS A 100 10.68 2.46 -16.71
N ASP A 101 9.77 3.22 -16.08
CA ASP A 101 10.01 4.60 -15.65
C ASP A 101 10.54 4.66 -14.19
N ILE A 102 10.75 3.50 -13.55
CA ILE A 102 11.29 3.41 -12.18
C ILE A 102 12.81 3.63 -12.22
N GLN A 103 13.31 4.50 -11.35
CA GLN A 103 14.73 4.79 -11.17
C GLN A 103 15.26 4.09 -9.91
N GLU A 104 16.34 3.33 -10.05
CA GLU A 104 16.98 2.60 -8.93
C GLU A 104 17.69 3.55 -7.94
N ASP A 105 18.22 4.66 -8.44
CA ASP A 105 18.92 5.71 -7.69
C ASP A 105 17.97 6.74 -7.07
N TRP A 106 16.68 6.43 -6.96
CA TRP A 106 15.69 7.34 -6.41
C TRP A 106 16.05 7.78 -4.97
N PRO A 107 16.09 9.09 -4.68
CA PRO A 107 16.55 9.61 -3.38
C PRO A 107 15.64 9.26 -2.19
N GLY A 108 14.47 8.68 -2.44
CA GLY A 108 13.55 8.19 -1.42
C GLY A 108 13.65 6.68 -1.12
N TYR A 109 14.52 5.94 -1.82
CA TYR A 109 14.67 4.50 -1.58
C TYR A 109 15.82 4.22 -0.62
N SER A 110 15.50 3.46 0.43
CA SER A 110 16.51 2.78 1.23
C SER A 110 17.04 1.54 0.51
N ASP A 111 18.16 0.97 0.95
CA ASP A 111 18.70 -0.28 0.39
C ASP A 111 17.69 -1.43 0.43
N ARG A 112 16.85 -1.45 1.48
CA ARG A 112 15.75 -2.40 1.62
C ARG A 112 14.68 -2.20 0.55
N ASP A 113 14.37 -0.94 0.24
CA ASP A 113 13.39 -0.60 -0.79
C ASP A 113 13.90 -1.00 -2.18
N ARG A 114 15.19 -0.78 -2.45
CA ARG A 114 15.84 -1.20 -3.71
C ARG A 114 15.72 -2.71 -3.92
N ARG A 115 16.09 -3.52 -2.93
CA ARG A 115 15.92 -4.98 -2.98
C ARG A 115 14.45 -5.40 -3.14
N THR A 116 13.53 -4.65 -2.54
CA THR A 116 12.09 -4.90 -2.70
C THR A 116 11.64 -4.65 -4.14
N LEU A 117 12.13 -3.59 -4.78
CA LEU A 117 11.85 -3.29 -6.18
C LEU A 117 12.38 -4.36 -7.12
N GLU A 118 13.61 -4.82 -6.92
CA GLU A 118 14.19 -5.92 -7.71
C GLU A 118 13.27 -7.15 -7.70
N ILE A 119 12.80 -7.56 -6.52
CA ILE A 119 11.88 -8.70 -6.37
C ILE A 119 10.52 -8.42 -7.04
N ILE A 120 10.00 -7.20 -6.93
CA ILE A 120 8.73 -6.82 -7.56
C ILE A 120 8.85 -6.80 -9.09
N LEU A 121 9.93 -6.24 -9.62
CA LEU A 121 10.22 -6.15 -11.05
C LEU A 121 10.45 -7.54 -11.65
N ALA A 122 11.22 -8.41 -10.99
CA ALA A 122 11.42 -9.79 -11.41
C ALA A 122 10.09 -10.56 -11.48
N ARG A 123 9.22 -10.43 -10.48
CA ARG A 123 7.90 -11.08 -10.48
C ARG A 123 6.93 -10.52 -11.52
N LYS A 124 7.03 -9.23 -11.85
CA LYS A 124 6.07 -8.55 -12.75
C LYS A 124 6.51 -8.56 -14.21
N SER A 125 7.80 -8.81 -14.47
CA SER A 125 8.37 -9.08 -15.79
C SER A 125 8.28 -10.55 -16.20
N ALA A 126 8.13 -11.48 -15.24
CA ALA A 126 7.78 -12.85 -15.56
C ALA A 126 6.47 -12.89 -16.37
N PRO A 127 6.42 -13.57 -17.51
CA PRO A 127 5.17 -13.78 -18.23
C PRO A 127 4.23 -14.50 -17.28
N SER A 128 3.13 -13.84 -16.93
CA SER A 128 2.05 -14.48 -16.19
C SER A 128 1.54 -15.63 -17.07
N PRO A 129 1.58 -16.90 -16.63
CA PRO A 129 0.55 -17.82 -17.10
C PRO A 129 -0.77 -17.28 -16.55
N ASN A 130 -1.90 -17.66 -17.13
CA ASN A 130 -3.25 -17.26 -16.70
C ASN A 130 -3.80 -16.06 -17.47
N ALA A 131 -3.98 -16.30 -18.76
CA ALA A 131 -5.17 -15.87 -19.47
C ALA A 131 -5.58 -16.96 -20.46
N THR A 132 -6.05 -18.11 -19.96
CA THR A 132 -6.94 -18.97 -20.75
C THR A 132 -7.98 -19.59 -19.82
N SER A 133 -9.19 -19.08 -20.00
CA SER A 133 -10.43 -19.68 -19.55
C SER A 133 -10.58 -21.08 -20.13
N ASP A 134 -11.26 -21.95 -19.38
CA ASP A 134 -12.18 -22.99 -19.87
C ASP A 134 -11.69 -23.93 -20.99
N SER A 135 -11.43 -25.19 -20.64
CA SER A 135 -11.95 -26.35 -21.38
C SER A 135 -11.59 -27.65 -20.66
N HIS A 136 -12.64 -28.36 -20.28
CA HIS A 136 -12.72 -29.80 -20.13
C HIS A 136 -11.70 -30.57 -20.98
N SER A 137 -11.03 -31.59 -20.42
CA SER A 137 -11.05 -32.96 -20.98
C SER A 137 -10.17 -33.93 -20.19
N THR A 138 -10.87 -34.93 -19.67
CA THR A 138 -10.44 -36.31 -19.40
C THR A 138 -9.68 -36.97 -20.55
N SER A 139 -8.83 -37.96 -20.17
CA SER A 139 -8.31 -39.07 -21.00
C SER A 139 -7.18 -38.69 -21.99
N GLN A 140 -6.13 -39.49 -22.28
CA GLN A 140 -5.89 -40.92 -22.11
C GLN A 140 -4.43 -41.27 -22.51
N GLY A 141 -3.82 -42.24 -21.82
CA GLY A 141 -2.97 -43.30 -22.42
C GLY A 141 -1.45 -43.25 -22.19
N PRO A 142 -0.71 -44.36 -22.44
CA PRO A 142 -1.10 -45.78 -22.42
C PRO A 142 -0.30 -46.63 -21.41
N SER A 143 -0.89 -47.75 -21.01
CA SER A 143 -0.30 -48.80 -20.19
C SER A 143 0.69 -49.67 -20.98
N ASP A 144 1.77 -50.10 -20.34
CA ASP A 144 2.33 -51.45 -20.56
C ASP A 144 3.07 -51.95 -19.30
N ALA A 145 3.04 -53.27 -19.12
CA ALA A 145 3.70 -54.15 -18.13
C ALA A 145 3.03 -54.45 -16.76
N PRO A 146 3.13 -55.71 -16.26
CA PRO A 146 1.98 -56.42 -15.71
C PRO A 146 2.07 -56.83 -14.24
N SER A 147 0.87 -57.00 -13.66
CA SER A 147 0.45 -57.96 -12.63
C SER A 147 1.30 -58.21 -11.38
N ARG A 148 0.73 -57.85 -10.21
CA ARG A 148 0.50 -58.80 -9.08
C ARG A 148 -0.32 -58.22 -7.91
N THR A 149 -1.61 -58.55 -7.94
CA THR A 149 -2.51 -59.01 -6.84
C THR A 149 -2.34 -58.48 -5.40
N SER A 150 -3.34 -57.74 -4.91
CA SER A 150 -4.05 -57.94 -3.62
C SER A 150 -5.24 -56.95 -3.55
N GLN A 151 -6.44 -57.37 -3.95
CA GLN A 151 -7.55 -57.83 -3.08
C GLN A 151 -8.36 -56.68 -2.42
N LYS A 152 -9.62 -56.59 -2.89
CA LYS A 152 -10.85 -56.04 -2.29
C LYS A 152 -11.22 -54.54 -2.44
N GLN A 153 -11.99 -54.32 -3.51
CA GLN A 153 -13.15 -53.40 -3.67
C GLN A 153 -14.28 -53.64 -2.61
N PRO A 154 -15.39 -52.86 -2.55
CA PRO A 154 -16.02 -52.07 -3.63
C PRO A 154 -16.58 -50.66 -3.31
N LEU A 155 -16.74 -49.89 -4.39
CA LEU A 155 -17.63 -48.73 -4.55
C LEU A 155 -19.11 -49.14 -4.42
N ASP A 156 -19.95 -48.24 -3.88
CA ASP A 156 -21.35 -48.01 -4.31
C ASP A 156 -21.73 -46.59 -3.82
N SER A 157 -21.89 -45.58 -4.68
CA SER A 157 -23.05 -45.24 -5.52
C SER A 157 -24.35 -44.93 -4.74
N SER A 158 -25.06 -43.92 -5.24
CA SER A 158 -26.40 -43.46 -4.82
C SER A 158 -26.44 -42.63 -3.53
N SER A 159 -27.29 -41.65 -3.31
CA SER A 159 -28.24 -40.88 -4.11
C SER A 159 -28.93 -39.95 -3.10
N VAL A 160 -29.34 -38.75 -3.52
CA VAL A 160 -30.52 -38.05 -3.00
C VAL A 160 -30.44 -37.46 -1.57
N CYS A 161 -30.52 -36.13 -1.51
CA CYS A 161 -30.88 -35.37 -0.32
C CYS A 161 -32.34 -35.66 0.11
N PRO A 162 -32.68 -35.49 1.40
CA PRO A 162 -33.85 -34.70 1.70
C PRO A 162 -33.67 -33.69 2.84
N VAL A 163 -34.35 -32.57 2.61
CA VAL A 163 -34.73 -31.50 3.51
C VAL A 163 -35.28 -32.01 4.85
N MET A 164 -34.95 -31.33 5.94
CA MET A 164 -35.71 -31.40 7.19
C MET A 164 -36.01 -29.99 7.68
N THR A 165 -37.24 -29.57 7.40
CA THR A 165 -37.98 -28.56 8.14
C THR A 165 -38.12 -28.96 9.61
N LYS A 166 -38.12 -28.00 10.56
CA LYS A 166 -39.32 -27.64 11.36
C LYS A 166 -39.00 -26.68 12.53
N LYS A 167 -39.91 -25.72 12.66
CA LYS A 167 -40.13 -24.69 13.69
C LYS A 167 -39.77 -25.04 15.14
N GLN A 168 -39.29 -24.02 15.87
CA GLN A 168 -39.55 -23.86 17.31
C GLN A 168 -40.42 -22.61 17.50
N ARG A 169 -41.56 -22.77 18.19
CA ARG A 169 -42.39 -21.71 18.77
C ARG A 169 -42.50 -22.02 20.26
N ILE A 170 -42.24 -21.04 21.11
CA ILE A 170 -43.04 -20.54 22.27
C ILE A 170 -42.33 -19.27 22.72
#